data_AF-A0A9W8AP17-F1
#
_entry.id   AF-A0A9W8AP17-F1
#
_cell.length_a   1.000
_cell.length_b   1.000
_cell.length_c   1.000
_cell.angle_alpha   90.00
_cell.angle_beta   90.00
_cell.angle_gamma   90.00
#
_symmetry.space_group_name_H-M   'P 1'
#
loop_
_entity.id
_entity.type
_entity.pdbx_description
1 polymer ?
#
loop_
_entity_poly.entity_id
_entity_poly.type
_entity_poly.pdbx_seq_one_letter_code
_entity_poly.pdbx_strand_id
1 'polypeptide(L)'
;MPFAKLAQAYERFLLNNASQISSIESTVRSLTYVLPGRFSDADVASEGLYALLNVLGLYHDHILTKAARQTSSAKPDTSLLNRYHRYFFRHSAQPGLYQRLGLALTLLQFAESFIEMAIQKKWGTRAKWQAVTAIELAKLLCRLALIRNTQNRMLFQPSYPERDVDPEVLRASTNTETPPSAWQGKHTGKQYPSVASLAQGVREGQPLAQYISARSSQPEQYLKPSEVVLPLSRSALLGEYLFALRPVLYVLAIRKWGHKAWLPWLLSLAIESLSRLLQTTACADVTRQGHSGSRSQLERAELGRRLWLFLNYLLRSPFYDRFTKPRLDRFIKSAQQKPIISLFAGLLSDYQPLWESVYFYTSGS
;
A
#
# COMPACT_ATOMS: atom_id res chain seq x y z
N MET A 1 -20.17 29.47 7.32
CA MET A 1 -19.61 29.42 8.70
C MET A 1 -19.99 28.18 9.55
N PRO A 2 -21.03 27.34 9.27
CA PRO A 2 -21.32 26.18 10.14
C PRO A 2 -20.43 24.96 9.87
N PHE A 3 -20.08 24.68 8.61
CA PHE A 3 -19.30 23.49 8.23
C PHE A 3 -17.87 23.50 8.79
N ALA A 4 -17.21 24.67 8.81
CA ALA A 4 -15.87 24.81 9.39
C ALA A 4 -15.86 24.53 10.91
N LYS A 5 -16.89 24.96 11.64
CA LYS A 5 -17.02 24.68 13.07
C LYS A 5 -17.25 23.19 13.34
N LEU A 6 -18.08 22.54 12.52
CA LEU A 6 -18.31 21.10 12.60
C LEU A 6 -17.04 20.30 12.34
N ALA A 7 -16.27 20.68 11.31
CA ALA A 7 -15.00 20.04 10.99
C ALA A 7 -13.97 20.16 12.12
N GLN A 8 -13.87 21.34 12.75
CA GLN A 8 -13.00 21.56 13.91
C GLN A 8 -13.47 20.78 15.15
N ALA A 9 -14.78 20.70 15.39
CA ALA A 9 -15.33 19.89 16.47
C ALA A 9 -15.03 18.40 16.27
N TYR A 10 -15.14 17.91 15.03
CA TYR A 10 -14.79 16.54 14.66
C TYR A 10 -13.28 16.28 14.82
N GLU A 11 -12.41 17.20 14.39
CA GLU A 11 -10.95 17.09 14.55
C GLU A 11 -10.58 16.94 16.03
N ARG A 12 -11.16 17.75 16.92
CA ARG A 12 -10.96 17.63 18.38
C ARG A 12 -11.49 16.33 18.95
N PHE A 13 -12.71 15.93 18.56
CA PHE A 13 -13.31 14.67 18.98
C PHE A 13 -12.44 13.47 18.57
N LEU A 14 -11.92 13.50 17.35
CA LEU A 14 -11.07 12.45 16.80
C LEU A 14 -9.75 12.33 17.55
N LEU A 15 -9.07 13.45 17.80
CA LEU A 15 -7.80 13.44 18.55
C LEU A 15 -8.01 12.94 20.00
N ASN A 16 -9.12 13.32 20.63
CA ASN A 16 -9.44 12.89 21.98
C ASN A 16 -9.84 11.41 22.07
N ASN A 17 -10.34 10.81 20.98
CA ASN A 17 -10.84 9.42 20.96
C ASN A 17 -10.11 8.53 19.92
N ALA A 18 -8.89 8.90 19.52
CA ALA A 18 -8.20 8.29 18.39
C ALA A 18 -8.02 6.76 18.51
N SER A 19 -7.73 6.25 19.72
CA SER A 19 -7.62 4.81 19.98
C SER A 19 -8.96 4.08 19.81
N GLN A 20 -10.05 4.64 20.32
CA GLN A 20 -11.39 4.05 20.21
C GLN A 20 -11.86 4.03 18.76
N ILE A 21 -11.65 5.12 18.03
CA ILE A 21 -12.01 5.23 16.61
C ILE A 21 -11.24 4.18 15.78
N SER A 22 -9.95 4.00 16.05
CA SER A 22 -9.14 2.97 15.39
C SER A 22 -9.66 1.55 15.65
N SER A 23 -10.11 1.26 16.88
CA SER A 23 -10.71 -0.03 17.23
C SER A 23 -12.06 -0.25 16.55
N ILE A 24 -12.90 0.79 16.48
CA ILE A 24 -14.19 0.73 15.77
C ILE A 24 -13.94 0.49 14.29
N GLU A 25 -13.03 1.26 13.66
CA GLU A 25 -12.67 1.09 12.25
C GLU A 25 -12.19 -0.35 11.96
N SER A 26 -11.33 -0.89 12.81
CA SER A 26 -10.83 -2.26 12.69
C SER A 26 -11.95 -3.31 12.82
N THR A 27 -12.90 -3.08 13.72
CA THR A 27 -14.06 -3.96 13.93
C THR A 27 -15.04 -3.91 12.76
N VAL A 28 -15.32 -2.73 12.22
CA VAL A 28 -16.18 -2.61 11.03
C VAL A 28 -15.48 -3.19 9.80
N ARG A 29 -14.16 -2.99 9.67
CA ARG A 29 -13.36 -3.62 8.60
C ARG A 29 -13.39 -5.14 8.69
N SER A 30 -13.26 -5.73 9.89
CA SER A 30 -13.36 -7.18 10.05
C SER A 30 -14.75 -7.71 9.71
N LEU A 31 -15.81 -6.98 10.10
CA LEU A 31 -17.19 -7.32 9.73
C LEU A 31 -17.40 -7.32 8.22
N THR A 32 -16.74 -6.42 7.51
CA THR A 32 -16.82 -6.31 6.05
C THR A 32 -16.30 -7.58 5.36
N TYR A 33 -15.38 -8.32 5.98
CA TYR A 33 -14.88 -9.60 5.46
C TYR A 33 -15.75 -10.82 5.80
N VAL A 34 -16.82 -10.66 6.58
CA VAL A 34 -17.71 -11.78 6.96
C VAL A 34 -19.06 -11.70 6.23
N LEU A 35 -19.39 -10.52 5.69
CA LEU A 35 -20.64 -10.23 5.02
C LEU A 35 -20.81 -10.86 3.61
N PRO A 36 -19.77 -11.00 2.77
CA PRO A 36 -19.96 -11.50 1.41
C PRO A 36 -20.55 -12.92 1.37
N GLY A 37 -21.46 -13.16 0.43
CA GLY A 37 -22.15 -14.44 0.23
C GLY A 37 -23.29 -14.74 1.20
N ARG A 38 -23.51 -13.91 2.25
CA ARG A 38 -24.58 -14.14 3.25
C ARG A 38 -25.91 -13.51 2.91
N PHE A 39 -25.91 -12.44 2.13
CA PHE A 39 -27.14 -11.77 1.66
C PHE A 39 -27.01 -11.41 0.18
N SER A 40 -28.12 -11.41 -0.57
CA SER A 40 -28.16 -11.20 -2.02
C SER A 40 -27.56 -9.88 -2.50
N ASP A 41 -27.53 -8.87 -1.62
CA ASP A 41 -26.97 -7.53 -1.91
C ASP A 41 -25.80 -7.14 -1.00
N ALA A 42 -25.39 -8.03 -0.08
CA ALA A 42 -24.30 -7.74 0.85
C ALA A 42 -22.95 -7.62 0.14
N ASP A 43 -22.75 -8.25 -1.01
CA ASP A 43 -21.48 -8.23 -1.72
C ASP A 43 -21.11 -6.80 -2.18
N VAL A 44 -22.05 -6.10 -2.82
CA VAL A 44 -21.83 -4.70 -3.26
C VAL A 44 -21.77 -3.75 -2.07
N ALA A 45 -22.61 -3.98 -1.05
CA ALA A 45 -22.67 -3.13 0.13
C ALA A 45 -21.41 -3.24 1.00
N SER A 46 -20.88 -4.45 1.18
CA SER A 46 -19.64 -4.71 1.92
C SER A 46 -18.44 -4.08 1.21
N GLU A 47 -18.33 -4.20 -0.12
CA GLU A 47 -17.27 -3.53 -0.87
C GLU A 47 -17.40 -1.99 -0.83
N GLY A 48 -18.62 -1.47 -0.85
CA GLY A 48 -18.86 -0.04 -0.64
C GLY A 48 -18.44 0.43 0.75
N LEU A 49 -18.74 -0.37 1.79
CA LEU A 49 -18.32 -0.11 3.16
C LEU A 49 -16.80 -0.18 3.30
N TYR A 50 -16.15 -1.18 2.67
CA TYR A 50 -14.69 -1.30 2.62
C TYR A 50 -14.04 -0.05 2.01
N ALA A 51 -14.51 0.36 0.84
CA ALA A 51 -14.03 1.56 0.16
C ALA A 51 -14.21 2.81 1.03
N LEU A 52 -15.38 2.98 1.65
CA LEU A 52 -15.68 4.10 2.54
C LEU A 52 -14.76 4.13 3.76
N LEU A 53 -14.54 2.98 4.42
CA LEU A 53 -13.67 2.87 5.59
C LEU A 53 -12.22 3.23 5.25
N ASN A 54 -11.71 2.80 4.10
CA ASN A 54 -10.34 3.13 3.71
C ASN A 54 -10.18 4.61 3.35
N VAL A 55 -11.19 5.24 2.72
CA VAL A 55 -11.20 6.69 2.49
C VAL A 55 -11.28 7.46 3.80
N LEU A 56 -12.09 6.99 4.75
CA LEU A 56 -12.19 7.57 6.09
C LEU A 56 -10.87 7.44 6.86
N GLY A 57 -10.22 6.28 6.79
CA GLY A 57 -8.89 6.05 7.36
C GLY A 57 -7.85 7.02 6.82
N LEU A 58 -7.80 7.23 5.49
CA LEU A 58 -6.92 8.24 4.89
C LEU A 58 -7.19 9.67 5.42
N TYR A 59 -8.45 10.01 5.67
CA TYR A 59 -8.81 11.31 6.24
C TYR A 59 -8.37 11.44 7.70
N HIS A 60 -8.54 10.38 8.49
CA HIS A 60 -8.07 10.32 9.88
C HIS A 60 -6.55 10.45 9.95
N ASP A 61 -5.82 9.77 9.07
CA ASP A 61 -4.36 9.83 8.98
C ASP A 61 -3.86 11.23 8.64
N HIS A 62 -4.58 11.95 7.79
CA HIS A 62 -4.28 13.34 7.48
C HIS A 62 -4.39 14.23 8.73
N ILE A 63 -5.47 14.07 9.51
CA ILE A 63 -5.68 14.83 10.76
C ILE A 63 -4.60 14.48 11.79
N LEU A 64 -4.34 13.19 12.01
CA LEU A 64 -3.36 12.72 13.00
C LEU A 64 -1.95 13.20 12.64
N THR A 65 -1.57 13.12 11.37
CA THR A 65 -0.26 13.61 10.90
C THR A 65 -0.13 15.12 11.04
N LYS A 66 -1.23 15.86 10.82
CA LYS A 66 -1.25 17.32 11.00
C LYS A 66 -1.09 17.70 12.48
N ALA A 67 -1.81 17.03 13.38
CA ALA A 67 -1.70 17.23 14.82
C ALA A 67 -0.30 16.86 15.33
N ALA A 68 0.25 15.73 14.90
CA ALA A 68 1.60 15.28 15.27
C ALA A 68 2.69 16.32 14.97
N ARG A 69 2.59 16.98 13.81
CA ARG A 69 3.54 18.03 13.40
C ARG A 69 3.42 19.31 14.23
N GLN A 70 2.27 19.56 14.84
CA GLN A 70 2.01 20.74 15.66
C GLN A 70 2.45 20.53 17.10
N THR A 71 2.24 19.32 17.65
CA THR A 71 2.54 18.99 19.04
C THR A 71 3.99 18.56 19.27
N SER A 72 4.60 17.84 18.32
CA SER A 72 5.93 17.26 18.51
C SER A 72 7.01 17.98 17.68
N SER A 73 7.95 18.66 18.35
CA SER A 73 9.21 19.15 17.75
C SER A 73 10.20 18.00 17.49
N ALA A 74 10.00 16.86 18.15
CA ALA A 74 10.71 15.61 17.89
C ALA A 74 10.20 14.98 16.59
N LYS A 75 11.10 14.74 15.63
CA LYS A 75 10.80 14.05 14.38
C LYS A 75 10.26 12.65 14.73
N PRO A 76 9.01 12.29 14.38
CA PRO A 76 8.56 10.92 14.58
C PRO A 76 9.49 9.97 13.82
N ASP A 77 9.78 8.80 14.39
CA ASP A 77 10.47 7.72 13.71
C ASP A 77 9.59 7.24 12.55
N THR A 78 9.69 7.96 11.42
CA THR A 78 8.89 7.68 10.25
C THR A 78 9.41 6.44 9.56
N SER A 79 8.52 5.55 9.13
CA SER A 79 8.88 4.46 8.22
C SER A 79 9.68 5.01 7.03
N LEU A 80 10.62 4.19 6.53
CA LEU A 80 11.46 4.55 5.39
C LEU A 80 10.62 5.00 4.19
N LEU A 81 9.49 4.33 3.96
CA LEU A 81 8.54 4.63 2.89
C LEU A 81 7.87 6.00 3.08
N ASN A 82 7.39 6.31 4.28
CA ASN A 82 6.77 7.61 4.56
C ASN A 82 7.76 8.76 4.46
N ARG A 83 9.00 8.53 4.90
CA ARG A 83 10.09 9.50 4.73
C ARG A 83 10.38 9.76 3.26
N TYR A 84 10.40 8.72 2.44
CA TYR A 84 10.54 8.81 0.99
C TYR A 84 9.40 9.64 0.35
N HIS A 85 8.14 9.28 0.60
CA HIS A 85 6.99 10.02 0.04
C HIS A 85 6.94 11.48 0.50
N ARG A 86 7.21 11.76 1.78
CA ARG A 86 7.25 13.14 2.31
C ARG A 86 8.35 13.97 1.66
N TYR A 87 9.48 13.37 1.32
CA TYR A 87 10.53 14.05 0.59
C TYR A 87 10.05 14.47 -0.80
N PHE A 88 9.44 13.56 -1.56
CA PHE A 88 8.92 13.86 -2.90
C PHE A 88 7.70 14.79 -2.89
N PHE A 89 6.87 14.79 -1.85
CA PHE A 89 5.82 15.79 -1.69
C PHE A 89 6.36 17.22 -1.56
N ARG A 90 7.62 17.40 -1.15
CA ARG A 90 8.23 18.72 -0.99
C ARG A 90 9.22 19.06 -2.10
N HIS A 91 9.97 18.08 -2.61
CA HIS A 91 11.11 18.28 -3.49
C HIS A 91 10.92 17.70 -4.91
N SER A 92 9.76 17.14 -5.24
CA SER A 92 9.47 16.75 -6.62
C SER A 92 9.36 18.00 -7.52
N ALA A 93 9.61 17.82 -8.82
CA ALA A 93 9.47 18.88 -9.83
C ALA A 93 8.10 19.57 -9.79
N GLN A 94 7.04 18.81 -9.46
CA GLN A 94 5.68 19.31 -9.31
C GLN A 94 5.04 18.72 -8.03
N PRO A 95 5.25 19.33 -6.86
CA PRO A 95 4.87 18.75 -5.57
C PRO A 95 3.36 18.53 -5.44
N GLY A 96 2.55 19.51 -5.89
CA GLY A 96 1.10 19.42 -5.87
C GLY A 96 0.54 18.34 -6.78
N LEU A 97 1.18 18.07 -7.93
CA LEU A 97 0.75 17.03 -8.84
C LEU A 97 1.13 15.64 -8.33
N TYR A 98 2.34 15.46 -7.78
CA TYR A 98 2.73 14.19 -7.15
C TYR A 98 1.78 13.81 -6.00
N GLN A 99 1.41 14.76 -5.15
CA GLN A 99 0.44 14.52 -4.07
C GLN A 99 -0.95 14.15 -4.60
N ARG A 100 -1.48 14.90 -5.57
CA ARG A 100 -2.79 14.62 -6.17
C ARG A 100 -2.83 13.28 -6.89
N LEU A 101 -1.77 12.94 -7.63
CA LEU A 101 -1.65 11.67 -8.35
C LEU A 101 -1.54 10.48 -7.40
N GLY A 102 -0.72 10.60 -6.35
CA GLY A 102 -0.61 9.57 -5.31
C GLY A 102 -1.95 9.33 -4.61
N LEU A 103 -2.64 10.40 -4.20
CA LEU A 103 -3.98 10.32 -3.62
C LEU A 103 -5.01 9.73 -4.59
N ALA A 104 -5.05 10.19 -5.83
CA ALA A 104 -5.98 9.67 -6.84
C ALA A 104 -5.76 8.19 -7.10
N LEU A 105 -4.50 7.74 -7.19
CA LEU A 105 -4.15 6.33 -7.38
C LEU A 105 -4.62 5.48 -6.19
N THR A 106 -4.39 5.93 -4.96
CA THR A 106 -4.84 5.21 -3.75
C THR A 106 -6.38 5.18 -3.65
N LEU A 107 -7.07 6.30 -3.88
CA LEU A 107 -8.53 6.35 -3.86
C LEU A 107 -9.15 5.44 -4.93
N LEU A 108 -8.53 5.38 -6.10
CA LEU A 108 -8.99 4.53 -7.18
C LEU A 108 -8.78 3.04 -6.85
N GLN A 109 -7.67 2.68 -6.21
CA GLN A 109 -7.45 1.30 -5.68
C GLN A 109 -8.48 0.90 -4.62
N PHE A 110 -8.94 1.83 -3.78
CA PHE A 110 -9.97 1.53 -2.79
C PHE A 110 -11.36 1.37 -3.41
N ALA A 111 -11.65 2.07 -4.50
CA ALA A 111 -12.98 2.09 -5.11
C ALA A 111 -13.14 1.10 -6.29
N GLU A 112 -12.07 0.54 -6.84
CA GLU A 112 -12.13 -0.21 -8.10
C GLU A 112 -13.04 -1.44 -8.07
N SER A 113 -12.97 -2.26 -7.02
CA SER A 113 -13.84 -3.44 -6.84
C SER A 113 -15.30 -3.02 -6.69
N PHE A 114 -15.58 -2.00 -5.86
CA PHE A 114 -16.92 -1.47 -5.67
C PHE A 114 -17.51 -0.92 -6.97
N ILE A 115 -16.74 -0.13 -7.73
CA ILE A 115 -17.17 0.43 -9.01
C ILE A 115 -17.44 -0.68 -10.02
N GLU A 116 -16.57 -1.70 -10.08
CA GLU A 116 -16.76 -2.86 -10.96
C GLU A 116 -18.09 -3.56 -10.66
N MET A 117 -18.35 -3.87 -9.38
CA MET A 117 -19.55 -4.57 -8.94
C MET A 117 -20.81 -3.72 -9.13
N ALA A 118 -20.75 -2.43 -8.82
CA ALA A 118 -21.86 -1.50 -9.02
C ALA A 118 -22.23 -1.37 -10.50
N ILE A 119 -21.23 -1.31 -11.39
CA ILE A 119 -21.45 -1.20 -12.84
C ILE A 119 -21.97 -2.50 -13.42
N GLN A 120 -21.41 -3.64 -13.00
CA GLN A 120 -21.88 -4.95 -13.42
C GLN A 120 -23.36 -5.15 -13.05
N LYS A 121 -23.77 -4.73 -11.84
CA LYS A 121 -25.15 -4.84 -11.37
C LYS A 121 -26.12 -3.92 -12.13
N LYS A 122 -25.72 -2.68 -12.46
CA LYS A 122 -26.60 -1.68 -13.09
C LYS A 122 -26.62 -1.71 -14.62
N TRP A 123 -25.48 -1.96 -15.26
CA TRP A 123 -25.28 -1.81 -16.71
C TRP A 123 -24.74 -3.07 -17.39
N GLY A 124 -24.56 -4.17 -16.66
CA GLY A 124 -24.19 -5.47 -17.20
C GLY A 124 -22.71 -5.62 -17.60
N THR A 125 -22.39 -6.75 -18.22
CA THR A 125 -21.00 -7.18 -18.46
C THR A 125 -20.25 -6.33 -19.47
N ARG A 126 -20.93 -5.77 -20.49
CA ARG A 126 -20.27 -4.90 -21.49
C ARG A 126 -19.77 -3.61 -20.85
N ALA A 127 -20.62 -2.96 -20.05
CA ALA A 127 -20.26 -1.75 -19.31
C ALA A 127 -19.17 -2.05 -18.26
N LYS A 128 -19.22 -3.22 -17.60
CA LYS A 128 -18.18 -3.69 -16.68
C LYS A 128 -16.79 -3.62 -17.33
N TRP A 129 -16.61 -4.24 -18.49
CA TRP A 129 -15.29 -4.26 -19.15
C TRP A 129 -14.86 -2.89 -19.68
N GLN A 130 -15.79 -2.01 -20.05
CA GLN A 130 -15.48 -0.62 -20.38
C GLN A 130 -14.94 0.13 -19.15
N ALA A 131 -15.62 -0.01 -18.01
CA ALA A 131 -15.20 0.60 -16.75
C ALA A 131 -13.85 0.07 -16.26
N VAL A 132 -13.65 -1.25 -16.26
CA VAL A 132 -12.37 -1.89 -15.92
C VAL A 132 -11.25 -1.35 -16.81
N THR A 133 -11.48 -1.22 -18.12
CA THR A 133 -10.49 -0.63 -19.04
C THR A 133 -10.18 0.82 -18.67
N ALA A 134 -11.19 1.64 -18.38
CA ALA A 134 -11.02 3.04 -18.02
C ALA A 134 -10.26 3.21 -16.69
N ILE A 135 -10.57 2.39 -15.68
CA ILE A 135 -9.91 2.37 -14.37
C ILE A 135 -8.44 1.97 -14.52
N GLU A 136 -8.15 0.90 -15.27
CA GLU A 136 -6.75 0.46 -15.50
C GLU A 136 -5.95 1.49 -16.31
N LEU A 137 -6.58 2.15 -17.30
CA LEU A 137 -5.95 3.22 -18.05
C LEU A 137 -5.66 4.44 -17.14
N ALA A 138 -6.60 4.81 -16.28
CA ALA A 138 -6.40 5.89 -15.31
C ALA A 138 -5.27 5.57 -14.33
N LYS A 139 -5.19 4.33 -13.82
CA LYS A 139 -4.06 3.88 -12.99
C LYS A 139 -2.75 3.96 -13.74
N LEU A 140 -2.70 3.46 -14.98
CA LEU A 140 -1.50 3.52 -15.82
C LEU A 140 -1.02 4.98 -15.98
N LEU A 141 -1.91 5.90 -16.34
CA LEU A 141 -1.57 7.31 -16.51
C LEU A 141 -1.03 7.91 -15.20
N CYS A 142 -1.64 7.59 -14.06
CA CYS A 142 -1.14 8.02 -12.75
C CYS A 142 0.25 7.44 -12.47
N ARG A 143 0.46 6.12 -12.66
CA ARG A 143 1.75 5.46 -12.45
C ARG A 143 2.85 6.05 -13.33
N LEU A 144 2.59 6.26 -14.62
CA LEU A 144 3.55 6.85 -15.56
C LEU A 144 3.90 8.30 -15.19
N ALA A 145 2.91 9.10 -14.80
CA ALA A 145 3.15 10.46 -14.34
C ALA A 145 3.96 10.50 -13.03
N LEU A 146 3.69 9.57 -12.10
CA LEU A 146 4.46 9.42 -10.86
C LEU A 146 5.93 9.04 -11.14
N ILE A 147 6.19 8.07 -12.02
CA ILE A 147 7.55 7.65 -12.40
C ILE A 147 8.35 8.82 -13.00
N ARG A 148 7.70 9.63 -13.86
CA ARG A 148 8.35 10.83 -14.42
C ARG A 148 8.65 11.88 -13.35
N ASN A 149 7.71 12.11 -12.42
CA ASN A 149 7.86 13.08 -11.34
C ASN A 149 8.88 12.66 -10.25
N THR A 150 9.17 11.37 -10.13
CA THR A 150 10.19 10.82 -9.22
C THR A 150 11.56 10.62 -9.90
N GLN A 151 11.75 11.15 -11.11
CA GLN A 151 13.00 11.05 -11.89
C GLN A 151 13.39 9.59 -12.21
N ASN A 152 12.45 8.81 -12.76
CA ASN A 152 12.69 7.43 -13.21
C ASN A 152 13.12 6.47 -12.10
N ARG A 153 12.57 6.67 -10.89
CA ARG A 153 12.72 5.73 -9.76
C ARG A 153 11.61 4.70 -9.79
N MET A 154 11.82 3.58 -9.09
CA MET A 154 10.79 2.56 -8.93
C MET A 154 9.57 3.12 -8.21
N LEU A 155 8.38 2.70 -8.65
CA LEU A 155 7.13 3.04 -7.98
C LEU A 155 6.85 2.03 -6.85
N PHE A 156 6.50 2.56 -5.69
CA PHE A 156 6.12 1.79 -4.51
C PHE A 156 4.61 1.81 -4.32
N GLN A 157 4.07 0.72 -3.77
CA GLN A 157 2.68 0.61 -3.35
C GLN A 157 2.65 0.39 -1.82
N PRO A 158 1.90 1.21 -1.06
CA PRO A 158 1.05 2.32 -1.52
C PRO A 158 1.85 3.54 -2.02
N SER A 159 1.23 4.35 -2.88
CA SER A 159 1.86 5.57 -3.43
C SER A 159 1.60 6.82 -2.59
N TYR A 160 0.96 6.65 -1.43
CA TYR A 160 0.68 7.69 -0.45
C TYR A 160 1.12 7.19 0.94
N PRO A 161 1.59 8.08 1.84
CA PRO A 161 2.05 7.68 3.16
C PRO A 161 1.01 6.90 3.95
N GLU A 162 1.47 5.85 4.62
CA GLU A 162 0.68 5.05 5.56
C GLU A 162 0.65 5.70 6.95
N ARG A 163 -0.24 5.19 7.81
CA ARG A 163 -0.36 5.61 9.20
C ARG A 163 0.79 5.07 10.05
N ASP A 164 1.76 5.93 10.35
CA ASP A 164 2.88 5.61 11.27
C ASP A 164 2.77 6.31 12.63
N VAL A 165 1.73 7.13 12.84
CA VAL A 165 1.61 7.91 14.07
C VAL A 165 0.80 7.13 15.07
N ASP A 166 1.48 6.65 16.11
CA ASP A 166 0.80 6.05 17.25
C ASP A 166 -0.01 7.11 18.00
N PRO A 167 -1.34 6.93 18.12
CA PRO A 167 -2.20 7.90 18.78
C PRO A 167 -1.86 8.06 20.27
N GLU A 168 -1.22 7.07 20.88
CA GLU A 168 -0.78 7.10 22.27
C GLU A 168 0.40 8.06 22.48
N VAL A 169 1.31 8.14 21.52
CA VAL A 169 2.46 9.07 21.56
C VAL A 169 1.97 10.53 21.56
N LEU A 170 0.91 10.82 20.80
CA LEU A 170 0.29 12.15 20.77
C LEU A 170 -0.36 12.53 22.10
N ARG A 171 -0.94 11.57 22.84
CA ARG A 171 -1.52 11.81 24.16
C ARG A 171 -0.45 11.97 25.24
N ALA A 172 0.60 11.15 25.19
CA ALA A 172 1.72 11.23 26.12
C ALA A 172 2.40 12.61 26.07
N SER A 173 2.56 13.20 24.88
CA SER A 173 3.11 14.56 24.73
C SER A 173 2.25 15.67 25.34
N THR A 174 0.93 15.46 25.52
CA THR A 174 0.02 16.46 26.10
C THR A 174 0.02 16.42 27.63
N ASN A 175 0.32 15.26 28.22
CA ASN A 175 0.23 15.03 29.67
C ASN A 175 1.59 15.04 30.38
N THR A 176 2.70 15.17 29.66
CA THR A 176 4.04 15.17 30.26
C THR A 176 4.67 16.55 30.09
N GLU A 177 4.61 17.38 31.13
CA GLU A 177 5.59 18.45 31.34
C GLU A 177 6.97 17.78 31.44
N THR A 178 7.69 17.74 30.33
CA THR A 178 9.06 17.21 30.33
C THR A 178 10.03 18.29 30.78
N PRO A 179 10.98 17.97 31.68
CA PRO A 179 12.05 18.90 32.09
C PRO A 179 12.89 19.30 30.86
N PRO A 180 13.64 20.42 30.90
CA PRO A 180 14.31 20.98 29.73
C PRO A 180 15.26 19.96 29.10
N SER A 181 14.81 19.36 28.01
CA SER A 181 15.47 18.27 27.30
C SER A 181 16.49 18.76 26.27
N ALA A 182 16.84 20.05 26.31
CA ALA A 182 17.78 20.64 25.38
C ALA A 182 18.84 21.47 26.12
N TRP A 183 20.11 21.05 26.02
CA TRP A 183 21.25 21.87 26.40
C TRP A 183 21.54 22.87 25.29
N GLN A 184 21.48 24.16 25.59
CA GLN A 184 21.85 25.21 24.64
C GLN A 184 23.32 25.59 24.85
N GLY A 185 24.13 25.45 23.79
CA GLY A 185 25.53 25.85 23.85
C GLY A 185 25.66 27.37 24.00
N LYS A 186 26.25 27.82 25.12
CA LYS A 186 26.35 29.24 25.52
C LYS A 186 26.91 30.18 24.44
N HIS A 187 27.84 29.71 23.60
CA HIS A 187 28.47 30.52 22.54
C HIS A 187 27.88 30.29 21.16
N THR A 188 27.30 29.11 20.91
CA THR A 188 26.80 28.73 19.58
C THR A 188 25.31 28.95 19.40
N GLY A 189 24.55 29.14 20.47
CA GLY A 189 23.08 29.22 20.46
C GLY A 189 22.35 27.94 20.01
N LYS A 190 23.10 26.93 19.54
CA LYS A 190 22.58 25.62 19.11
C LYS A 190 22.07 24.84 20.31
N GLN A 191 20.86 24.30 20.17
CA GLN A 191 20.23 23.41 21.14
C GLN A 191 20.56 21.96 20.80
N TYR A 192 21.02 21.21 21.78
CA TYR A 192 21.33 19.78 21.69
C TYR A 192 20.44 19.01 22.65
N PRO A 193 19.87 17.86 22.24
CA PRO A 193 19.10 17.03 23.15
C PRO A 193 19.97 16.58 24.34
N SER A 194 19.43 16.60 25.56
CA SER A 194 20.14 16.23 26.77
C SER A 194 20.46 14.73 26.78
N VAL A 195 21.57 14.32 27.39
CA VAL A 195 22.00 12.90 27.44
C VAL A 195 20.96 12.01 28.13
N ALA A 196 20.20 12.55 29.09
CA ALA A 196 19.08 11.86 29.73
C ALA A 196 17.95 11.49 28.75
N SER A 197 17.70 12.31 27.73
CA SER A 197 16.73 11.99 26.67
C SER A 197 17.22 10.89 25.72
N LEU A 198 18.54 10.74 25.55
CA LEU A 198 19.13 9.62 24.81
C LEU A 198 19.08 8.31 25.60
N ALA A 199 19.15 8.39 26.94
CA ALA A 199 19.05 7.24 27.82
C ALA A 199 17.62 6.67 27.96
N GLN A 200 16.59 7.45 27.65
CA GLN A 200 15.17 7.05 27.77
C GLN A 200 14.76 5.86 26.88
N GLY A 201 15.55 5.49 25.87
CA GLY A 201 15.33 4.30 25.04
C GLY A 201 16.25 3.12 25.37
N VAL A 202 17.19 3.30 26.29
CA VAL A 202 18.13 2.25 26.71
C VAL A 202 17.59 1.66 28.01
N ARG A 203 16.97 0.48 27.93
CA ARG A 203 16.66 -0.29 29.15
C ARG A 203 17.98 -0.57 29.85
N GLU A 204 18.12 -0.15 31.11
CA GLU A 204 19.28 -0.45 31.95
C GLU A 204 19.58 -1.95 31.87
N GLY A 205 20.76 -2.31 31.36
CA GLY A 205 21.19 -3.70 31.19
C GLY A 205 21.20 -4.28 29.77
N GLN A 206 20.75 -3.56 28.72
CA GLN A 206 21.01 -4.02 27.35
C GLN A 206 22.49 -3.82 26.97
N PRO A 207 23.20 -4.87 26.48
CA PRO A 207 24.55 -4.71 25.98
C PRO A 207 24.56 -3.68 24.86
N LEU A 208 25.41 -2.65 24.96
CA LEU A 208 25.60 -1.63 23.93
C LEU A 208 25.81 -2.25 22.53
N ALA A 209 26.40 -3.45 22.48
CA ALA A 209 26.56 -4.24 21.27
C ALA A 209 25.22 -4.61 20.59
N GLN A 210 24.17 -4.95 21.34
CA GLN A 210 22.84 -5.25 20.80
C GLN A 210 22.15 -3.98 20.28
N TYR A 211 22.34 -2.86 20.98
CA TYR A 211 21.82 -1.57 20.52
C TYR A 211 22.50 -1.10 19.23
N ILE A 212 23.84 -1.17 19.19
CA ILE A 212 24.62 -0.80 18.01
C ILE A 212 24.32 -1.76 16.86
N SER A 213 24.20 -3.08 17.10
CA SER A 213 23.89 -4.04 16.03
C SER A 213 22.48 -3.85 15.47
N ALA A 214 21.49 -3.60 16.33
CA ALA A 214 20.13 -3.26 15.91
C ALA A 214 20.13 -1.96 15.09
N ARG A 215 20.85 -0.93 15.55
CA ARG A 215 20.91 0.38 14.87
C ARG A 215 21.74 0.36 13.59
N SER A 216 22.82 -0.43 13.56
CA SER A 216 23.67 -0.64 12.39
C SER A 216 23.03 -1.55 11.34
N SER A 217 22.03 -2.36 11.71
CA SER A 217 21.26 -3.17 10.77
C SER A 217 20.36 -2.33 9.86
N GLN A 218 20.10 -1.07 10.22
CA GLN A 218 19.27 -0.15 9.44
C GLN A 218 20.04 1.13 9.02
N PRO A 219 21.13 0.99 8.23
CA PRO A 219 21.89 2.14 7.76
C PRO A 219 21.05 3.08 6.87
N GLU A 220 20.05 2.53 6.18
CA GLU A 220 19.15 3.26 5.27
C GLU A 220 18.29 4.32 5.99
N GLN A 221 18.05 4.17 7.30
CA GLN A 221 17.31 5.15 8.09
C GLN A 221 18.04 6.50 8.20
N TYR A 222 19.35 6.52 7.98
CA TYR A 222 20.18 7.73 8.10
C TYR A 222 20.55 8.35 6.75
N LEU A 223 20.42 7.59 5.64
CA LEU A 223 20.64 8.09 4.28
C LEU A 223 19.65 9.21 3.95
N LYS A 224 19.99 10.15 3.06
CA LYS A 224 19.00 11.14 2.61
C LYS A 224 17.87 10.42 1.86
N PRO A 225 16.60 10.89 1.93
CA PRO A 225 15.49 10.18 1.30
C PRO A 225 15.65 10.00 -0.22
N SER A 226 16.39 10.89 -0.89
CA SER A 226 16.74 10.80 -2.31
C SER A 226 17.78 9.73 -2.65
N GLU A 227 18.57 9.31 -1.67
CA GLU A 227 19.64 8.31 -1.76
C GLU A 227 19.15 6.92 -1.33
N VAL A 228 18.00 6.83 -0.63
CA VAL A 228 17.37 5.54 -0.28
C VAL A 228 16.99 4.77 -1.54
N VAL A 229 16.49 5.46 -2.57
CA VAL A 229 16.11 4.82 -3.84
C VAL A 229 16.79 5.55 -4.98
N LEU A 230 17.65 4.80 -5.68
CA LEU A 230 18.44 5.31 -6.78
C LEU A 230 17.58 5.36 -8.06
N PRO A 231 17.88 6.28 -9.00
CA PRO A 231 17.25 6.26 -10.32
C PRO A 231 17.58 4.96 -11.05
N LEU A 232 16.60 4.43 -11.78
CA LEU A 232 16.74 3.17 -12.50
C LEU A 232 17.62 3.34 -13.74
N SER A 233 18.37 2.29 -14.09
CA SER A 233 19.03 2.20 -15.40
C SER A 233 17.99 2.15 -16.53
N ARG A 234 18.41 2.39 -17.78
CA ARG A 234 17.48 2.38 -18.93
C ARG A 234 16.74 1.05 -19.09
N SER A 235 17.41 -0.08 -18.88
CA SER A 235 16.79 -1.41 -18.94
C SER A 235 15.82 -1.63 -17.79
N ALA A 236 16.19 -1.28 -16.56
CA ALA A 236 15.30 -1.37 -15.41
C ALA A 236 14.07 -0.45 -15.54
N LEU A 237 14.23 0.74 -16.13
CA LEU A 237 13.16 1.68 -16.41
C LEU A 237 12.15 1.12 -17.43
N LEU A 238 12.63 0.46 -18.49
CA LEU A 238 11.77 -0.28 -19.42
C LEU A 238 11.00 -1.39 -18.69
N GLY A 239 11.66 -2.10 -17.77
CA GLY A 239 11.01 -3.08 -16.91
C GLY A 239 9.89 -2.47 -16.07
N GLU A 240 10.10 -1.28 -15.51
CA GLU A 240 9.09 -0.56 -14.73
C GLU A 240 7.89 -0.13 -15.57
N TYR A 241 8.13 0.36 -16.79
CA TYR A 241 7.04 0.69 -17.72
C TYR A 241 6.24 -0.54 -18.14
N LEU A 242 6.91 -1.67 -18.43
CA LEU A 242 6.23 -2.93 -18.74
C LEU A 242 5.36 -3.40 -17.57
N PHE A 243 5.86 -3.30 -16.34
CA PHE A 243 5.10 -3.63 -15.14
C PHE A 243 3.86 -2.74 -14.99
N ALA A 244 3.99 -1.43 -15.21
CA ALA A 244 2.87 -0.50 -15.16
C ALA A 244 1.82 -0.75 -16.28
N LEU A 245 2.27 -1.14 -17.48
CA LEU A 245 1.43 -1.43 -18.65
C LEU A 245 0.69 -2.77 -18.56
N ARG A 246 1.22 -3.72 -17.80
CA ARG A 246 0.72 -5.09 -17.71
C ARG A 246 -0.81 -5.20 -17.50
N PRO A 247 -1.44 -4.47 -16.55
CA PRO A 247 -2.88 -4.59 -16.33
C PRO A 247 -3.72 -4.13 -17.53
N VAL A 248 -3.32 -3.02 -18.18
CA VAL A 248 -4.01 -2.47 -19.36
C VAL A 248 -3.89 -3.42 -20.54
N LEU A 249 -2.68 -3.92 -20.83
CA LEU A 249 -2.46 -4.87 -21.91
C LEU A 249 -3.25 -6.15 -21.70
N TYR A 250 -3.34 -6.62 -20.45
CA TYR A 250 -4.16 -7.79 -20.12
C TYR A 250 -5.65 -7.55 -20.35
N VAL A 251 -6.22 -6.42 -19.91
CA VAL A 251 -7.65 -6.11 -20.12
C VAL A 251 -7.96 -5.95 -21.61
N LEU A 252 -7.09 -5.29 -22.38
CA LEU A 252 -7.23 -5.18 -23.83
C LEU A 252 -7.18 -6.56 -24.50
N ALA A 253 -6.30 -7.46 -24.04
CA ALA A 253 -6.23 -8.82 -24.52
C ALA A 253 -7.51 -9.63 -24.17
N ILE A 254 -8.06 -9.49 -22.97
CA ILE A 254 -9.36 -10.11 -22.63
C ILE A 254 -10.46 -9.62 -23.56
N ARG A 255 -10.50 -8.32 -23.86
CA ARG A 255 -11.53 -7.76 -24.75
C ARG A 255 -11.44 -8.31 -26.18
N LYS A 256 -10.25 -8.67 -26.64
CA LYS A 256 -10.02 -9.22 -27.97
C LYS A 256 -10.23 -10.74 -28.07
N TRP A 257 -9.64 -11.51 -27.15
CA TRP A 257 -9.64 -12.98 -27.22
C TRP A 257 -10.60 -13.65 -26.23
N GLY A 258 -11.17 -12.90 -25.29
CA GLY A 258 -12.04 -13.42 -24.24
C GLY A 258 -11.30 -13.80 -22.96
N HIS A 259 -12.06 -13.89 -21.86
CA HIS A 259 -11.53 -14.16 -20.52
C HIS A 259 -11.07 -15.61 -20.31
N LYS A 260 -11.57 -16.57 -21.11
CA LYS A 260 -11.20 -18.00 -21.04
C LYS A 260 -10.05 -18.39 -21.97
N ALA A 261 -9.52 -17.43 -22.74
CA ALA A 261 -8.42 -17.70 -23.65
C ALA A 261 -7.09 -17.77 -22.90
N TRP A 262 -6.17 -18.62 -23.38
CA TRP A 262 -4.80 -18.69 -22.84
C TRP A 262 -3.93 -17.50 -23.24
N LEU A 263 -4.24 -16.86 -24.38
CA LEU A 263 -3.42 -15.77 -24.92
C LEU A 263 -3.30 -14.58 -23.95
N PRO A 264 -4.38 -14.00 -23.37
CA PRO A 264 -4.25 -12.94 -22.39
C PRO A 264 -3.41 -13.34 -21.16
N TRP A 265 -3.62 -14.56 -20.67
CA TRP A 265 -2.91 -15.08 -19.49
C TRP A 265 -1.41 -15.20 -19.75
N LEU A 266 -1.02 -15.84 -20.87
CA LEU A 266 0.37 -15.97 -21.29
C LEU A 266 1.02 -14.62 -21.59
N LEU A 267 0.30 -13.72 -22.26
CA LEU A 267 0.79 -12.37 -22.55
C LEU A 267 1.15 -11.61 -21.28
N SER A 268 0.23 -11.61 -20.31
CA SER A 268 0.46 -10.91 -19.04
C SER A 268 1.60 -11.52 -18.23
N LEU A 269 1.69 -12.85 -18.20
CA LEU A 269 2.80 -13.56 -17.57
C LEU A 269 4.13 -13.24 -18.25
N ALA A 270 4.18 -13.24 -19.59
CA ALA A 270 5.37 -12.91 -20.35
C ALA A 270 5.85 -11.47 -20.09
N ILE A 271 4.93 -10.50 -20.02
CA ILE A 271 5.26 -9.10 -19.70
C ILE A 271 5.86 -8.99 -18.30
N GLU A 272 5.27 -9.67 -17.31
CA GLU A 272 5.78 -9.68 -15.93
C GLU A 272 7.17 -10.33 -15.84
N SER A 273 7.36 -11.48 -16.50
CA SER A 273 8.67 -12.16 -16.57
C SER A 273 9.73 -11.28 -17.24
N LEU A 274 9.37 -10.60 -18.34
CA LEU A 274 10.26 -9.69 -19.06
C LEU A 274 10.62 -8.48 -18.20
N SER A 275 9.64 -7.88 -17.52
CA SER A 275 9.86 -6.78 -16.57
C SER A 275 10.90 -7.15 -15.51
N ARG A 276 10.78 -8.35 -14.94
CA ARG A 276 11.73 -8.83 -13.91
C ARG A 276 13.09 -9.15 -14.47
N LEU A 277 13.16 -9.78 -15.64
CA LEU A 277 14.43 -10.06 -16.31
C LEU A 277 15.21 -8.77 -16.53
N LEU A 278 14.54 -7.70 -16.96
CA LEU A 278 15.16 -6.39 -17.14
C LEU A 278 15.63 -5.78 -15.80
N GLN A 279 14.89 -5.95 -14.71
CA GLN A 279 15.28 -5.46 -13.38
C GLN A 279 16.42 -6.27 -12.74
N THR A 280 16.50 -7.58 -12.99
CA THR A 280 17.58 -8.43 -12.47
C THR A 280 18.88 -8.25 -13.23
N THR A 281 18.82 -8.19 -14.57
CA THR A 281 19.99 -7.91 -15.42
C THR A 281 20.58 -6.54 -15.13
N ALA A 282 19.73 -5.50 -15.05
CA ALA A 282 20.16 -4.16 -14.67
C ALA A 282 20.88 -4.12 -13.31
N CYS A 283 20.36 -4.83 -12.32
CA CYS A 283 20.99 -4.89 -10.99
C CYS A 283 22.34 -5.62 -11.04
N ALA A 284 22.44 -6.71 -11.81
CA ALA A 284 23.68 -7.46 -11.95
C ALA A 284 24.77 -6.62 -12.62
N ASP A 285 24.41 -5.80 -13.61
CA ASP A 285 25.35 -4.90 -14.29
C ASP A 285 25.87 -3.79 -13.36
N VAL A 286 25.02 -3.23 -12.49
CA VAL A 286 25.43 -2.26 -11.47
C VAL A 286 26.43 -2.88 -10.49
N THR A 287 26.15 -4.11 -10.01
CA THR A 287 27.06 -4.82 -9.11
C THR A 287 28.40 -5.16 -9.78
N ARG A 288 28.40 -5.51 -11.07
CA ARG A 288 29.62 -5.77 -11.85
C ARG A 288 30.52 -4.54 -12.00
N GLN A 289 29.93 -3.35 -12.03
CA GLN A 289 30.65 -2.08 -12.14
C GLN A 289 31.26 -1.58 -10.82
N GLY A 290 31.38 -2.44 -9.80
CA GLY A 290 32.05 -2.14 -8.53
C GLY A 290 31.32 -1.12 -7.65
N HIS A 291 30.11 -0.69 -8.04
CA HIS A 291 29.25 0.10 -7.17
C HIS A 291 28.64 -0.86 -6.15
N SER A 292 28.65 -0.48 -4.87
CA SER A 292 27.97 -1.21 -3.79
C SER A 292 26.45 -1.06 -3.95
N GLY A 293 25.92 -1.62 -5.05
CA GLY A 293 24.54 -1.52 -5.51
C GLY A 293 23.65 -2.55 -4.82
N SER A 294 23.77 -2.66 -3.50
CA SER A 294 22.83 -3.47 -2.74
C SER A 294 21.46 -2.79 -2.81
N ARG A 295 20.47 -3.45 -3.41
CA ARG A 295 19.09 -2.96 -3.50
C ARG A 295 18.62 -2.48 -2.14
N SER A 296 17.94 -1.32 -2.09
CA SER A 296 17.38 -0.81 -0.83
C SER A 296 16.34 -1.79 -0.26
N GLN A 297 16.15 -1.75 1.07
CA GLN A 297 15.08 -2.49 1.74
C GLN A 297 13.70 -2.22 1.12
N LEU A 298 13.42 -0.96 0.73
CA LEU A 298 12.17 -0.60 0.06
C LEU A 298 12.04 -1.30 -1.29
N GLU A 299 13.14 -1.38 -2.04
CA GLU A 299 13.13 -2.03 -3.35
C GLU A 299 12.93 -3.54 -3.23
N ARG A 300 13.58 -4.17 -2.25
CA ARG A 300 13.41 -5.60 -1.98
C ARG A 300 11.99 -5.92 -1.53
N ALA A 301 11.41 -5.10 -0.65
CA ALA A 301 10.05 -5.26 -0.18
C ALA A 301 9.05 -5.18 -1.34
N GLU A 302 9.21 -4.20 -2.24
CA GLU A 302 8.37 -4.07 -3.42
C GLU A 302 8.54 -5.24 -4.40
N LEU A 303 9.76 -5.71 -4.66
CA LEU A 303 9.99 -6.90 -5.49
C LEU A 303 9.38 -8.17 -4.87
N GLY A 304 9.43 -8.29 -3.53
CA GLY A 304 8.77 -9.34 -2.77
C GLY A 304 7.25 -9.26 -2.92
N ARG A 305 6.66 -8.07 -2.78
CA ARG A 305 5.22 -7.84 -3.04
C ARG A 305 4.85 -8.22 -4.47
N ARG A 306 5.64 -7.81 -5.46
CA ARG A 306 5.44 -8.20 -6.86
C ARG A 306 5.50 -9.72 -6.99
N LEU A 307 6.42 -10.41 -6.31
CA LEU A 307 6.48 -11.89 -6.33
C LEU A 307 5.19 -12.52 -5.80
N TRP A 308 4.61 -11.98 -4.72
CA TRP A 308 3.31 -12.43 -4.23
C TRP A 308 2.19 -12.25 -5.26
N LEU A 309 2.22 -11.18 -6.06
CA LEU A 309 1.25 -10.98 -7.15
C LEU A 309 1.32 -12.06 -8.23
N PHE A 310 2.44 -12.78 -8.38
CA PHE A 310 2.47 -13.93 -9.30
C PHE A 310 1.52 -15.04 -8.88
N LEU A 311 1.26 -15.21 -7.58
CA LEU A 311 0.34 -16.23 -7.11
C LEU A 311 -1.10 -15.96 -7.59
N ASN A 312 -1.45 -14.70 -7.87
CA ASN A 312 -2.77 -14.36 -8.43
C ASN A 312 -2.99 -14.95 -9.83
N TYR A 313 -1.94 -15.30 -10.59
CA TYR A 313 -2.10 -15.99 -11.87
C TYR A 313 -2.66 -17.41 -11.72
N LEU A 314 -2.50 -18.03 -10.54
CA LEU A 314 -3.13 -19.31 -10.20
C LEU A 314 -4.64 -19.17 -9.99
N LEU A 315 -5.09 -17.98 -9.57
CA LEU A 315 -6.49 -17.62 -9.36
C LEU A 315 -7.15 -17.01 -10.60
N ARG A 316 -6.40 -16.83 -11.69
CA ARG A 316 -6.89 -16.22 -12.93
C ARG A 316 -7.28 -17.26 -13.98
N SER A 317 -8.41 -17.04 -14.64
CA SER A 317 -8.79 -17.84 -15.82
C SER A 317 -7.78 -17.63 -16.97
N PRO A 318 -7.47 -18.67 -17.78
CA PRO A 318 -8.06 -20.00 -17.78
C PRO A 318 -7.35 -21.03 -16.87
N PHE A 319 -6.20 -20.67 -16.27
CA PHE A 319 -5.46 -21.59 -15.40
C PHE A 319 -6.31 -22.02 -14.20
N TYR A 320 -6.97 -21.05 -13.57
CA TYR A 320 -7.86 -21.29 -12.44
C TYR A 320 -8.94 -22.32 -12.76
N ASP A 321 -9.72 -22.10 -13.82
CA ASP A 321 -10.85 -22.95 -14.20
C ASP A 321 -10.44 -24.42 -14.42
N ARG A 322 -9.25 -24.65 -14.98
CA ARG A 322 -8.79 -25.99 -15.37
C ARG A 322 -8.05 -26.72 -14.26
N PHE A 323 -7.26 -26.01 -13.45
CA PHE A 323 -6.34 -26.65 -12.51
C PHE A 323 -6.62 -26.31 -11.05
N THR A 324 -6.89 -25.03 -10.76
CA THR A 324 -7.02 -24.55 -9.37
C THR A 324 -8.43 -24.82 -8.83
N LYS A 325 -9.48 -24.44 -9.56
CA LYS A 325 -10.89 -24.63 -9.18
C LYS A 325 -11.23 -26.07 -8.79
N PRO A 326 -10.97 -27.11 -9.60
CA PRO A 326 -11.34 -28.49 -9.23
C PRO A 326 -10.52 -29.04 -8.04
N ARG A 327 -9.35 -28.46 -7.74
CA ARG A 327 -8.58 -28.81 -6.54
C ARG A 327 -9.14 -28.08 -5.31
N LEU A 328 -9.48 -26.80 -5.48
CA LEU A 328 -10.10 -25.97 -4.47
C LEU A 328 -11.47 -26.54 -4.05
N ASP A 329 -12.32 -26.90 -5.00
CA ASP A 329 -13.64 -27.48 -4.72
C ASP A 329 -13.53 -28.81 -3.94
N ARG A 330 -12.54 -29.66 -4.29
CA ARG A 330 -12.26 -30.90 -3.53
C ARG A 330 -11.77 -30.61 -2.12
N PHE A 331 -10.90 -29.61 -1.97
CA PHE A 331 -10.42 -29.18 -0.66
C PHE A 331 -11.57 -28.62 0.19
N ILE A 332 -12.39 -27.72 -0.35
CA ILE A 332 -13.56 -27.15 0.35
C ILE A 332 -14.49 -28.27 0.81
N LYS A 333 -14.85 -29.21 -0.07
CA LYS A 333 -15.72 -30.35 0.27
C LYS A 333 -15.13 -31.22 1.39
N SER A 334 -13.83 -31.50 1.34
CA SER A 334 -13.15 -32.28 2.40
C SER A 334 -13.03 -31.50 3.71
N ALA A 335 -12.80 -30.20 3.63
CA ALA A 335 -12.64 -29.30 4.77
C ALA A 335 -13.97 -29.04 5.50
N GLN A 336 -15.08 -28.98 4.77
CA GLN A 336 -16.44 -28.85 5.32
C GLN A 336 -16.84 -30.03 6.21
N GLN A 337 -16.27 -31.22 5.99
CA GLN A 337 -16.56 -32.41 6.79
C GLN A 337 -15.90 -32.38 8.18
N LYS A 338 -14.94 -31.48 8.43
CA LYS A 338 -14.21 -31.39 9.70
C LYS A 338 -14.73 -30.20 10.52
N PRO A 339 -15.12 -30.39 11.80
CA PRO A 339 -15.90 -29.39 12.55
C PRO A 339 -15.18 -28.05 12.79
N ILE A 340 -13.84 -28.04 12.88
CA ILE A 340 -13.06 -26.81 13.10
C ILE A 340 -12.77 -26.09 11.76
N ILE A 341 -12.56 -26.87 10.69
CA ILE A 341 -12.14 -26.35 9.38
C ILE A 341 -13.38 -25.95 8.55
N SER A 342 -14.55 -26.45 8.90
CA SER A 342 -15.80 -26.18 8.20
C SER A 342 -16.18 -24.69 8.17
N LEU A 343 -15.85 -23.93 9.22
CA LEU A 343 -16.07 -22.48 9.25
C LEU A 343 -15.26 -21.76 8.16
N PHE A 344 -13.97 -22.06 8.08
CA PHE A 344 -13.08 -21.50 7.06
C PHE A 344 -13.44 -21.99 5.66
N ALA A 345 -13.81 -23.25 5.51
CA ALA A 345 -14.25 -23.82 4.23
C ALA A 345 -15.57 -23.22 3.75
N GLY A 346 -16.48 -22.90 4.67
CA GLY A 346 -17.72 -22.17 4.39
C GLY A 346 -17.43 -20.76 3.88
N LEU A 347 -16.63 -19.98 4.60
CA LEU A 347 -16.19 -18.65 4.16
C LEU A 347 -15.51 -18.72 2.78
N LEU A 348 -14.60 -19.67 2.56
CA LEU A 348 -13.90 -19.81 1.29
C LEU A 348 -14.86 -20.13 0.13
N SER A 349 -15.89 -20.94 0.38
CA SER A 349 -16.94 -21.24 -0.58
C SER A 349 -17.78 -20.00 -0.90
N ASP A 350 -18.06 -19.15 0.09
CA ASP A 350 -18.83 -17.92 -0.09
C ASP A 350 -18.05 -16.87 -0.91
N TYR A 351 -16.72 -16.84 -0.77
CA TYR A 351 -15.82 -15.93 -1.48
C TYR A 351 -15.47 -16.36 -2.91
N GLN A 352 -15.56 -17.65 -3.22
CA GLN A 352 -15.21 -18.18 -4.54
C GLN A 352 -15.95 -17.48 -5.70
N PRO A 353 -17.28 -17.26 -5.65
CA PRO A 353 -17.99 -16.52 -6.69
C PRO A 353 -17.53 -15.07 -6.87
N LEU A 354 -17.07 -14.41 -5.80
CA LEU A 354 -16.55 -13.03 -5.89
C LEU A 354 -15.24 -12.99 -6.69
N TRP A 355 -14.31 -13.91 -6.43
CA TRP A 355 -13.04 -13.98 -7.18
C TRP A 355 -13.23 -14.35 -8.66
N GLU A 356 -14.25 -15.14 -8.96
CA GLU A 356 -14.59 -15.52 -10.34
C GLU A 356 -15.28 -14.38 -11.11
N SER A 357 -16.11 -13.58 -10.44
CA SER A 357 -16.93 -12.56 -11.09
C SER A 357 -16.27 -11.18 -11.18
N VAL A 358 -15.45 -10.81 -10.19
CA VAL A 358 -14.83 -9.49 -10.06
C VAL A 358 -13.35 -9.56 -10.46
N TYR A 359 -12.98 -8.77 -11.46
CA TYR A 359 -11.65 -8.72 -12.05
C TYR A 359 -10.61 -8.18 -11.05
N PHE A 360 -10.94 -7.13 -10.28
CA PHE A 360 -9.93 -6.45 -9.46
C PHE A 360 -9.33 -7.32 -8.35
N TYR A 361 -10.05 -8.27 -7.76
CA TYR A 361 -9.49 -9.19 -6.75
C TYR A 361 -8.33 -10.04 -7.27
N THR A 362 -8.37 -10.44 -8.54
CA THR A 362 -7.32 -11.30 -9.15
C THR A 362 -6.36 -10.50 -10.03
N SER A 363 -6.61 -9.21 -10.25
CA SER A 363 -5.81 -8.35 -11.13
C SER A 363 -4.42 -8.03 -10.59
N GLY A 364 -4.27 -8.04 -9.26
CA GLY A 364 -3.01 -7.76 -8.56
C GLY A 364 -2.34 -6.48 -9.06
N SER A 365 -3.10 -5.41 -9.28
CA SER A 365 -2.61 -4.15 -9.87
C SER A 365 -2.29 -3.11 -8.80
#